data_AF-A0A537VXT0-F1
#
_entry.id   AF-A0A537VXT0-F1
#
_cell.length_a   1.000
_cell.length_b   1.000
_cell.length_c   1.000
_cell.angle_alpha   90.00
_cell.angle_beta   90.00
_cell.angle_gamma   90.00
#
_symmetry.space_group_name_H-M   'P 1'
#
loop_
_entity.id
_entity.type
_entity.pdbx_description
1 polymer ?
#
loop_
_entity_poly.entity_id
_entity_poly.type
_entity_poly.pdbx_seq_one_letter_code
_entity_poly.pdbx_strand_id
1 'polypeptide(L)' 'MFDVDPLDELEASLEDRINALPERERKMMRLRFGLADGKLWDLRDIAREFDTDRDEVRRVESELFGD' A
#
# COMPACT_ATOMS: atom_id res chain seq x y z
N MET A 1 -18.08 5.83 25.08
CA MET A 1 -17.56 4.69 24.29
C MET A 1 -17.49 5.24 22.89
N PHE A 2 -16.28 5.52 22.39
CA PHE A 2 -16.14 6.20 21.10
C PHE A 2 -16.60 5.23 20.02
N ASP A 3 -17.62 5.64 19.27
CA ASP A 3 -17.98 5.02 18.00
C ASP A 3 -16.75 5.20 17.10
N VAL A 4 -15.90 4.17 17.03
CA VAL A 4 -14.87 4.07 16.01
C VAL A 4 -15.58 4.10 14.66
N ASP A 5 -15.20 5.03 13.79
CA ASP A 5 -15.78 5.10 12.46
C ASP A 5 -15.45 3.78 11.74
N PRO A 6 -16.42 3.09 11.14
CA PRO A 6 -16.15 1.89 10.34
C PRO A 6 -15.08 2.11 9.25
N LEU A 7 -14.89 3.35 8.79
CA LEU A 7 -13.79 3.73 7.89
C LEU A 7 -12.42 3.67 8.58
N ASP A 8 -12.33 4.08 9.84
CA ASP A 8 -11.08 4.03 10.63
C ASP A 8 -10.63 2.56 10.82
N GLU A 9 -11.56 1.63 11.01
CA GLU A 9 -11.23 0.19 11.13
C GLU A 9 -10.68 -0.40 9.83
N LEU A 10 -11.20 0.05 8.68
CA LEU A 10 -10.73 -0.34 7.36
C LEU A 10 -9.33 0.20 7.07
N GLU A 11 -9.09 1.47 7.38
CA GLU A 11 -7.78 2.09 7.21
C GLU A 11 -6.73 1.46 8.13
N ALA A 12 -7.07 1.24 9.41
CA ALA A 12 -6.18 0.58 10.37
C ALA A 12 -5.80 -0.84 9.92
N SER A 13 -6.76 -1.63 9.44
CA SER A 13 -6.50 -2.97 8.94
C SER A 13 -5.56 -2.97 7.71
N LEU A 14 -5.76 -2.03 6.78
CA LEU A 14 -4.88 -1.89 5.62
C LEU A 14 -3.47 -1.46 6.05
N GLU A 15 -3.37 -0.50 6.95
CA GLU A 15 -2.08 -0.01 7.43
C GLU A 15 -1.31 -1.09 8.20
N ASP A 16 -1.97 -1.93 8.99
CA ASP A 16 -1.35 -3.08 9.66
C ASP A 16 -0.77 -4.10 8.67
N ARG A 17 -1.51 -4.42 7.61
CA ARG A 17 -1.04 -5.32 6.53
C ARG A 17 0.16 -4.72 5.80
N ILE A 18 0.10 -3.43 5.48
CA ILE A 18 1.20 -2.69 4.86
C ILE A 18 2.42 -2.66 5.80
N ASN A 19 2.22 -2.52 7.11
CA ASN A 19 3.30 -2.51 8.09
C ASN A 19 4.00 -3.88 8.22
N ALA A 20 3.31 -4.98 7.94
CA ALA A 20 3.91 -6.31 7.88
C ALA A 20 4.87 -6.50 6.69
N LEU A 21 4.80 -5.67 5.65
CA LEU A 21 5.70 -5.71 4.51
C LEU A 21 7.12 -5.20 4.87
N PRO A 22 8.17 -5.72 4.20
CA PRO A 22 9.50 -5.13 4.15
C PRO A 22 9.46 -3.62 3.85
N GLU A 23 10.43 -2.87 4.38
CA GLU A 23 10.42 -1.40 4.32
C GLU A 23 10.26 -0.84 2.89
N ARG A 24 10.90 -1.45 1.90
CA ARG A 24 10.79 -1.04 0.49
C ARG A 24 9.38 -1.26 -0.05
N GLU A 25 8.80 -2.42 0.21
CA GLU A 25 7.45 -2.80 -0.24
C GLU A 25 6.36 -1.99 0.47
N ARG A 26 6.54 -1.72 1.76
CA ARG A 26 5.70 -0.80 2.53
C ARG A 26 5.67 0.58 1.91
N LYS A 27 6.82 1.14 1.53
CA LYS A 27 6.91 2.45 0.86
C LYS A 27 6.22 2.42 -0.51
N MET A 28 6.39 1.34 -1.29
CA MET A 28 5.68 1.16 -2.56
C MET A 28 4.15 1.20 -2.37
N MET A 29 3.62 0.43 -1.41
CA MET A 29 2.18 0.38 -1.17
C MET A 29 1.63 1.69 -0.59
N ARG A 30 2.38 2.37 0.30
CA ARG A 30 1.96 3.69 0.81
C ARG A 30 1.85 4.74 -0.29
N LEU A 31 2.77 4.77 -1.26
CA LEU A 31 2.65 5.65 -2.43
C LEU A 31 1.49 5.22 -3.32
N ARG A 32 1.32 3.91 -3.55
CA ARG A 32 0.22 3.39 -4.37
C ARG A 32 -1.16 3.87 -3.93
N PHE A 33 -1.42 3.80 -2.64
CA PHE A 33 -2.71 4.17 -2.05
C PHE A 33 -2.77 5.65 -1.64
N GLY A 34 -1.74 6.45 -1.93
CA GLY A 34 -1.70 7.85 -1.55
C GLY A 34 -1.62 8.10 -0.05
N LEU A 35 -1.22 7.10 0.72
CA LEU A 35 -0.99 7.21 2.17
C LEU A 35 0.28 8.02 2.49
N ALA A 36 1.19 8.15 1.53
CA ALA A 36 2.43 8.93 1.69
C ALA A 36 2.26 10.42 1.30
N ASP A 37 1.49 10.71 0.27
CA ASP A 37 1.45 12.04 -0.37
C ASP A 37 0.04 12.53 -0.75
N GLY A 38 -1.00 11.76 -0.42
CA GLY A 38 -2.40 12.07 -0.73
C GLY A 38 -2.79 11.85 -2.19
N LYS A 39 -1.95 11.19 -3.00
CA LYS A 39 -2.21 10.94 -4.42
C LYS A 39 -2.12 9.46 -4.74
N LEU A 40 -3.03 8.96 -5.57
CA LEU A 40 -2.94 7.60 -6.08
C LEU A 40 -1.84 7.50 -7.13
N TRP A 41 -0.96 6.52 -6.98
CA TRP A 41 0.10 6.22 -7.94
C TRP A 41 -0.24 4.99 -8.79
N ASP A 42 0.02 5.08 -10.09
CA ASP A 42 -0.13 3.94 -10.99
C ASP A 42 1.07 2.97 -10.88
N LEU A 43 0.90 1.73 -11.34
CA LEU A 43 1.96 0.71 -11.28
C LEU A 43 3.24 1.12 -12.00
N ARG A 44 3.13 1.91 -13.07
CA ARG A 44 4.28 2.33 -13.89
C ARG A 44 5.08 3.40 -13.17
N ASP A 45 4.41 4.33 -12.52
CA ASP A 45 5.06 5.41 -11.80
C ASP A 45 5.75 4.89 -10.54
N ILE A 46 5.14 3.93 -9.83
CA ILE A 46 5.81 3.23 -8.72
C ILE A 46 7.00 2.41 -9.22
N ALA A 47 6.82 1.62 -10.29
CA ALA A 47 7.91 0.82 -10.85
C ALA A 47 9.12 1.70 -11.22
N ARG A 48 8.85 2.88 -11.81
CA ARG A 48 9.88 3.86 -12.13
C ARG A 48 10.54 4.48 -10.90
N GLU A 49 9.76 4.84 -9.89
CA GLU A 49 10.26 5.47 -8.65
C GLU A 49 11.15 4.52 -7.84
N PHE A 50 10.82 3.22 -7.84
CA PHE A 50 11.54 2.21 -7.05
C PHE A 50 12.58 1.41 -7.85
N ASP A 51 12.85 1.82 -9.10
CA ASP A 51 13.74 1.12 -10.04
C ASP A 51 13.46 -0.39 -10.10
N THR A 52 12.18 -0.72 -10.33
CA THR A 52 11.67 -2.09 -10.40
C THR A 52 10.75 -2.24 -11.61
N ASP A 53 10.25 -3.46 -11.83
CA ASP A 53 9.28 -3.75 -12.86
C ASP A 53 7.84 -3.70 -12.31
N ARG A 54 6.87 -3.67 -13.23
CA ARG A 54 5.44 -3.60 -12.88
C ARG A 54 4.94 -4.89 -12.24
N ASP A 55 5.56 -6.02 -12.55
CA ASP A 55 5.14 -7.32 -12.05
C ASP A 55 5.55 -7.48 -10.58
N GLU A 56 6.67 -6.88 -10.15
CA GLU A 56 7.06 -6.81 -8.75
C GLU A 56 6.07 -6.00 -7.93
N VAL A 57 5.65 -4.83 -8.41
CA VAL A 57 4.62 -4.02 -7.73
C VAL A 57 3.31 -4.81 -7.62
N ARG A 58 2.93 -5.54 -8.68
CA ARG A 58 1.75 -6.41 -8.68
C ARG A 58 1.89 -7.59 -7.72
N ARG A 59 3.07 -8.21 -7.62
CA ARG A 59 3.35 -9.28 -6.64
C ARG A 59 3.13 -8.78 -5.23
N VAL A 60 3.64 -7.58 -4.91
CA VAL A 60 3.46 -6.97 -3.59
C VAL A 60 1.97 -6.68 -3.33
N GLU A 61 1.20 -6.25 -4.33
CA GLU A 61 -0.27 -6.12 -4.17
C GLU A 61 -0.94 -7.47 -3.88
N SER A 62 -0.54 -8.53 -4.59
CA SER A 62 -1.10 -9.87 -4.37
C SER A 62 -0.73 -10.42 -2.98
N GLU A 63 0.48 -10.18 -2.49
CA GLU A 63 0.86 -10.49 -1.12
C GLU A 63 0.08 -9.66 -0.10
N LEU A 64 -0.15 -8.38 -0.41
CA LEU A 64 -0.89 -7.49 0.45
C LEU A 64 -2.34 -7.94 0.57
N PHE A 65 -3.04 -8.27 -0.52
CA PHE A 65 -4.47 -8.58 -0.54
C PHE A 65 -4.81 -10.06 -0.37
N GLY A 66 -3.89 -10.96 -0.72
CA GLY A 66 -4.09 -12.41 -0.63
C GLY A 66 -5.07 -12.97 -1.66
N ASP A 67 -4.93 -12.59 -2.94
CA ASP A 67 -5.65 -13.21 -4.07
C ASP A 67 -5.15 -14.64 -4.36
#